data_AF-A0A7C4TCG8-F1
#
_entry.id   AF-A0A7C4TCG8-F1
#
_cell.length_a   1.000
_cell.length_b   1.000
_cell.length_c   1.000
_cell.angle_alpha   90.00
_cell.angle_beta   90.00
_cell.angle_gamma   90.00
#
_symmetry.space_group_name_H-M   'P 1'
#
loop_
_entity.id
_entity.type
_entity.pdbx_description
1 polymer ?
#
loop_
_entity_poly.entity_id
_entity_poly.type
_entity_poly.pdbx_seq_one_letter_code
_entity_poly.pdbx_strand_id
1 'polypeptide(L)'
;MCYGSKAARFVLGRPLSSPAVTFSLASLFQELNERFFGGRLPRYRVVFSSSQRTSYQAGAIRPEKRLIQVNRIYASSLERVRRILLHEMCHHRSVGHGKGWQSEMLRLASMGETWAKEEIQAYRGWSRGKVMKRLRKRITDVVADYAGRGLPVRFQTVVRLLAPEFGKSPSELVRLAPWLGSAYRNEVKAHGPGPSRIPKRPRAN
;
A
#
# COMPACT_ATOMS: atom_id res chain seq x y z
N MET A 1 30.30 -53.81 35.94
CA MET A 1 29.37 -52.77 36.42
C MET A 1 28.99 -51.86 35.27
N CYS A 2 27.69 -51.68 35.10
CA CYS A 2 27.00 -51.01 33.99
C CYS A 2 27.20 -49.48 34.01
N TYR A 3 27.30 -48.84 32.84
CA TYR A 3 26.21 -48.08 32.21
C TYR A 3 26.76 -47.33 30.98
N GLY A 4 26.20 -47.64 29.81
CA GLY A 4 26.38 -46.82 28.62
C GLY A 4 25.47 -45.60 28.65
N SER A 5 25.85 -44.56 27.91
CA SER A 5 24.92 -43.62 27.27
C SER A 5 25.64 -42.85 26.17
N LYS A 6 25.38 -43.26 24.93
CA LYS A 6 25.59 -42.44 23.73
C LYS A 6 24.41 -41.49 23.63
N ALA A 7 24.62 -40.19 23.82
CA ALA A 7 23.60 -39.18 23.52
C ALA A 7 23.77 -38.72 22.06
N ALA A 8 22.73 -38.98 21.28
CA ALA A 8 22.61 -38.65 19.87
C ALA A 8 22.70 -37.13 19.62
N ARG A 9 23.53 -36.74 18.66
CA ARG A 9 23.47 -35.39 18.06
C ARG A 9 22.16 -35.30 17.26
N PHE A 10 21.22 -34.52 17.76
CA PHE A 10 20.11 -34.00 16.99
C PHE A 10 20.67 -33.16 15.83
N VAL A 11 20.72 -33.75 14.63
CA VAL A 11 20.86 -32.98 13.40
C VAL A 11 19.53 -32.28 13.19
N LEU A 12 19.48 -30.99 13.53
CA LEU A 12 18.37 -30.12 13.16
C LEU A 12 18.21 -30.19 11.65
N GLY A 13 17.18 -30.91 11.21
CA GLY A 13 16.78 -30.99 9.82
C GLY A 13 16.62 -29.58 9.28
N ARG A 14 17.37 -29.27 8.22
CA ARG A 14 17.13 -28.08 7.41
C ARG A 14 15.65 -28.09 7.01
N PRO A 15 14.88 -26.99 7.21
CA PRO A 15 13.56 -26.92 6.63
C PRO A 15 13.71 -27.04 5.12
N LEU A 16 13.09 -28.08 4.55
CA LEU A 16 12.96 -28.26 3.11
C LEU A 16 12.26 -27.01 2.58
N SER A 17 13.07 -26.13 1.98
CA SER A 17 12.58 -24.95 1.29
C SER A 17 11.78 -25.48 0.11
N SER A 18 10.45 -25.36 0.16
CA SER A 18 9.61 -25.56 -1.01
C SER A 18 10.23 -24.79 -2.18
N PRO A 19 10.35 -25.37 -3.38
CA PRO A 19 10.87 -24.65 -4.52
C PRO A 19 9.94 -23.46 -4.75
N ALA A 20 10.39 -22.26 -4.35
CA ALA A 20 9.66 -21.04 -4.62
C ALA A 20 9.56 -20.96 -6.15
N VAL A 21 8.33 -21.02 -6.68
CA VAL A 21 8.07 -20.77 -8.09
C VAL A 21 8.63 -19.38 -8.39
N THR A 22 9.80 -19.33 -9.04
CA THR A 22 10.49 -18.09 -9.39
C THR A 22 9.87 -17.56 -10.67
N PHE A 23 8.72 -16.89 -10.56
CA PHE A 23 8.15 -16.19 -11.69
C PHE A 23 8.84 -14.83 -11.88
N SER A 24 9.06 -14.45 -13.13
CA SER A 24 9.58 -13.13 -13.49
C SER A 24 8.44 -12.10 -13.48
N LEU A 25 8.58 -11.04 -12.66
CA LEU A 25 7.64 -9.91 -12.67
C LEU A 25 7.56 -9.22 -14.04
N ALA A 26 8.67 -9.19 -14.78
CA ALA A 26 8.72 -8.60 -16.10
C ALA A 26 7.91 -9.43 -17.11
N SER A 27 8.05 -10.76 -17.07
CA SER A 27 7.28 -11.67 -17.93
C SER A 27 5.79 -11.61 -17.58
N LEU A 28 5.44 -11.60 -16.30
CA LEU A 28 4.05 -11.45 -15.86
C LEU A 28 3.45 -10.12 -16.32
N PHE A 29 4.19 -9.01 -16.19
CA PHE A 29 3.72 -7.72 -16.70
C PHE A 29 3.48 -7.75 -18.21
N GLN A 30 4.38 -8.36 -18.97
CA GLN A 30 4.25 -8.46 -20.42
C GLN A 30 3.02 -9.29 -20.82
N GLU A 31 2.84 -10.47 -20.23
CA GLU A 31 1.67 -11.33 -20.45
C GLU A 31 0.37 -10.56 -20.17
N LEU A 32 0.30 -9.87 -19.02
CA LEU A 32 -0.87 -9.08 -18.64
C LEU A 32 -1.10 -7.89 -19.59
N ASN A 33 -0.04 -7.23 -20.05
CA ASN A 33 -0.14 -6.11 -20.98
C ASN A 33 -0.69 -6.58 -22.33
N GLU A 34 -0.17 -7.68 -22.86
CA GLU A 34 -0.65 -8.28 -24.10
C GLU A 34 -2.12 -8.70 -23.96
N ARG A 35 -2.43 -9.50 -22.94
CA ARG A 35 -3.77 -10.07 -22.75
C ARG A 35 -4.83 -9.03 -22.42
N PHE A 36 -4.57 -8.12 -21.50
CA PHE A 36 -5.58 -7.20 -20.99
C PHE A 36 -5.48 -5.80 -21.55
N PHE A 37 -4.34 -5.38 -22.09
CA PHE A 37 -4.17 -4.00 -22.58
C PHE A 37 -3.84 -3.94 -24.07
N GLY A 38 -3.77 -5.09 -24.75
CA GLY A 38 -3.45 -5.20 -26.17
C GLY A 38 -2.02 -4.75 -26.48
N GLY A 39 -1.11 -4.91 -25.53
CA GLY A 39 0.29 -4.47 -25.66
C GLY A 39 0.48 -2.95 -25.64
N ARG A 40 -0.57 -2.16 -25.36
CA ARG A 40 -0.54 -0.70 -25.51
C ARG A 40 0.17 0.04 -24.38
N LEU A 41 0.41 -0.61 -23.23
CA LEU A 41 1.14 0.05 -22.15
C LEU A 41 2.63 0.14 -22.51
N PRO A 42 3.31 1.27 -22.20
CA PRO A 42 4.75 1.35 -22.36
C PRO A 42 5.45 0.32 -21.47
N ARG A 43 6.70 -0.01 -21.78
CA ARG A 43 7.49 -0.91 -20.94
C ARG A 43 7.72 -0.28 -19.56
N TYR A 44 7.21 -0.93 -18.52
CA TYR A 44 7.49 -0.60 -17.12
C TYR A 44 8.52 -1.56 -16.55
N ARG A 45 9.44 -1.03 -15.73
CA ARG A 45 10.23 -1.85 -14.81
C ARG A 45 9.34 -2.25 -13.65
N VAL A 46 9.25 -3.54 -13.37
CA VAL A 46 8.43 -4.08 -12.28
C VAL A 46 9.32 -4.72 -11.22
N VAL A 47 9.19 -4.27 -9.97
CA VAL A 47 10.07 -4.69 -8.87
C VAL A 47 9.29 -5.01 -7.60
N PHE A 48 9.79 -5.99 -6.83
CA PHE A 48 9.38 -6.13 -5.44
C PHE A 48 10.09 -5.08 -4.58
N SER A 49 9.31 -4.27 -3.88
CA SER A 49 9.82 -3.28 -2.94
C SER A 49 9.67 -3.73 -1.50
N SER A 50 10.75 -3.64 -0.73
CA SER A 50 10.75 -3.77 0.73
C SER A 50 10.57 -2.43 1.44
N SER A 51 10.49 -1.32 0.70
CA SER A 51 10.31 0.02 1.27
C SER A 51 8.95 0.21 1.94
N GLN A 52 7.99 -0.65 1.60
CA GLN A 52 6.65 -0.69 2.20
C GLN A 52 6.63 -1.79 3.26
N ARG A 53 7.15 -1.49 4.46
CA ARG A 53 7.15 -2.43 5.62
C ARG A 53 5.75 -2.78 6.15
N THR A 54 4.69 -2.29 5.52
CA THR A 54 3.30 -2.46 5.94
C THR A 54 2.44 -2.88 4.75
N SER A 55 1.43 -3.72 4.97
CA SER A 55 0.47 -4.20 3.96
C SER A 55 -0.48 -3.13 3.40
N TYR A 56 -0.38 -1.89 3.89
CA TYR A 56 -1.30 -0.81 3.56
C TYR A 56 -1.21 -0.32 2.12
N GLN A 57 -0.05 -0.50 1.48
CA GLN A 57 0.14 -0.20 0.08
C GLN A 57 0.62 -1.48 -0.61
N ALA A 58 -0.28 -2.10 -1.38
CA ALA A 58 -0.01 -3.37 -2.04
C ALA A 58 0.85 -3.18 -3.30
N GLY A 59 0.59 -2.09 -4.03
CA GLY A 59 1.37 -1.66 -5.17
C GLY A 59 1.49 -0.14 -5.26
N ALA A 60 2.36 0.31 -6.16
CA ALA A 60 2.43 1.70 -6.58
C ALA A 60 2.99 1.80 -8.00
N ILE A 61 2.28 2.50 -8.87
CA ILE A 61 2.81 2.98 -10.14
C ILE A 61 3.46 4.35 -9.99
N ARG A 62 4.57 4.55 -10.71
CA ARG A 62 5.26 5.82 -10.91
C ARG A 62 5.44 6.04 -12.41
N PRO A 63 4.43 6.59 -13.11
CA PRO A 63 4.45 6.75 -14.55
C PRO A 63 5.69 7.49 -15.04
N GLU A 64 6.11 8.53 -14.32
CA GLU A 64 7.26 9.37 -14.62
C GLU A 64 8.60 8.61 -14.57
N LYS A 65 8.67 7.52 -13.81
CA LYS A 65 9.86 6.66 -13.70
C LYS A 65 9.72 5.35 -14.47
N ARG A 66 8.61 5.15 -15.18
CA ARG A 66 8.21 3.86 -15.77
C ARG A 66 8.42 2.70 -14.80
N LEU A 67 7.98 2.88 -13.55
CA LEU A 67 8.20 1.93 -12.47
C LEU A 67 6.87 1.47 -11.87
N ILE A 68 6.69 0.16 -11.73
CA ILE A 68 5.65 -0.44 -10.90
C ILE A 68 6.33 -1.16 -9.74
N GLN A 69 5.92 -0.84 -8.52
CA GLN A 69 6.41 -1.46 -7.30
C GLN A 69 5.31 -2.34 -6.73
N VAL A 70 5.64 -3.60 -6.45
CA VAL A 70 4.76 -4.53 -5.71
C VAL A 70 5.36 -4.75 -4.33
N ASN A 71 4.54 -4.71 -3.30
CA ASN A 71 5.03 -4.95 -1.95
C ASN A 71 5.54 -6.39 -1.80
N ARG A 72 6.78 -6.56 -1.32
CA ARG A 72 7.46 -7.86 -1.22
C ARG A 72 6.71 -8.87 -0.35
N ILE A 73 5.86 -8.43 0.58
CA ILE A 73 5.06 -9.35 1.42
C ILE A 73 4.11 -10.24 0.60
N TYR A 74 3.78 -9.83 -0.63
CA TYR A 74 2.91 -10.60 -1.52
C TYR A 74 3.68 -11.53 -2.47
N ALA A 75 5.02 -11.54 -2.42
CA ALA A 75 5.85 -12.29 -3.36
C ALA A 75 5.59 -13.81 -3.34
N SER A 76 5.04 -14.36 -2.26
CA SER A 76 4.69 -15.78 -2.14
C SER A 76 3.39 -16.18 -2.85
N SER A 77 2.62 -15.23 -3.40
CA SER A 77 1.35 -15.51 -4.07
C SER A 77 1.31 -14.85 -5.44
N LEU A 78 1.56 -15.64 -6.49
CA LEU A 78 1.47 -15.20 -7.88
C LEU A 78 0.12 -14.56 -8.19
N GLU A 79 -0.96 -15.16 -7.68
CA GLU A 79 -2.33 -14.69 -7.84
C GLU A 79 -2.52 -13.28 -7.24
N ARG A 80 -2.05 -13.03 -6.02
CA ARG A 80 -2.09 -11.69 -5.42
C ARG A 80 -1.22 -10.70 -6.19
N VAL A 81 -0.02 -11.11 -6.61
CA VAL A 81 0.87 -10.25 -7.40
C VAL A 81 0.23 -9.88 -8.73
N ARG A 82 -0.42 -10.83 -9.41
CA ARG A 82 -1.19 -10.60 -10.64
C ARG A 82 -2.27 -9.54 -10.42
N ARG A 83 -3.10 -9.66 -9.37
CA ARG A 83 -4.14 -8.68 -9.05
C ARG A 83 -3.56 -7.29 -8.81
N ILE A 84 -2.49 -7.20 -8.02
CA ILE A 84 -1.80 -5.94 -7.74
C ILE A 84 -1.28 -5.32 -9.04
N LEU A 85 -0.64 -6.09 -9.92
CA LEU A 85 -0.14 -5.56 -11.18
C LEU A 85 -1.26 -5.05 -12.08
N LEU A 86 -2.34 -5.80 -12.26
CA LEU A 86 -3.50 -5.36 -13.03
C LEU A 86 -4.10 -4.07 -12.46
N HIS A 87 -4.21 -3.97 -11.14
CA HIS A 87 -4.64 -2.75 -10.46
C HIS A 87 -3.73 -1.55 -10.79
N GLU A 88 -2.41 -1.72 -10.65
CA GLU A 88 -1.44 -0.66 -10.92
C GLU A 88 -1.43 -0.27 -12.41
N MET A 89 -1.62 -1.22 -13.32
CA MET A 89 -1.69 -0.99 -14.77
C MET A 89 -2.92 -0.16 -15.15
N CYS A 90 -4.05 -0.30 -14.46
CA CYS A 90 -5.23 0.55 -14.66
C CYS A 90 -4.97 2.03 -14.37
N HIS A 91 -3.94 2.38 -13.59
CA HIS A 91 -3.55 3.76 -13.34
C HIS A 91 -2.74 4.40 -14.48
N HIS A 92 -2.40 3.68 -15.55
CA HIS A 92 -1.62 4.24 -16.66
C HIS A 92 -2.22 5.54 -17.24
N ARG A 93 -3.55 5.66 -17.25
CA ARG A 93 -4.27 6.85 -17.77
C ARG A 93 -4.83 7.76 -16.67
N SER A 94 -4.58 7.46 -15.40
CA SER A 94 -5.19 8.20 -14.28
C SER A 94 -4.37 8.09 -13.01
N VAL A 95 -4.15 9.23 -12.34
CA VAL A 95 -3.37 9.33 -11.09
C VAL A 95 -4.15 8.83 -9.86
N GLY A 96 -5.40 8.40 -10.02
CA GLY A 96 -6.21 7.83 -8.94
C GLY A 96 -7.45 7.11 -9.44
N HIS A 97 -8.27 6.64 -8.50
CA HIS A 97 -9.44 5.78 -8.74
C HIS A 97 -10.68 6.51 -9.30
N GLY A 98 -10.47 7.54 -10.11
CA GLY A 98 -11.54 8.29 -10.79
C GLY A 98 -12.23 7.48 -11.90
N LYS A 99 -13.05 8.16 -12.72
CA LYS A 99 -13.81 7.51 -13.80
C LYS A 99 -12.93 6.67 -14.73
N GLY A 100 -11.75 7.19 -15.14
CA GLY A 100 -10.82 6.49 -16.02
C GLY A 100 -10.34 5.15 -15.45
N TRP A 101 -9.84 5.15 -14.21
CA TRP A 101 -9.44 3.92 -13.52
C TRP A 101 -10.61 2.95 -13.34
N GLN A 102 -11.80 3.44 -12.97
CA GLN A 102 -12.98 2.60 -12.80
C GLN A 102 -13.42 1.95 -14.13
N SER A 103 -13.33 2.67 -15.25
CA SER A 103 -13.61 2.13 -16.57
C SER A 103 -12.65 0.99 -16.93
N GLU A 104 -11.36 1.14 -16.68
CA GLU A 104 -10.38 0.05 -16.92
C GLU A 104 -10.63 -1.15 -16.01
N MET A 105 -10.92 -0.93 -14.73
CA MET A 105 -11.26 -2.02 -13.79
C MET A 105 -12.55 -2.76 -14.18
N LEU A 106 -13.58 -2.05 -14.66
CA LEU A 106 -14.80 -2.68 -15.20
C LEU A 106 -14.49 -3.51 -16.46
N ARG A 107 -13.60 -3.01 -17.31
CA ARG A 107 -13.15 -3.72 -18.50
C ARG A 107 -12.39 -5.00 -18.14
N LEU A 108 -11.50 -4.96 -17.13
CA LEU A 108 -10.87 -6.16 -16.60
C LEU A 108 -11.91 -7.18 -16.09
N ALA A 109 -12.92 -6.71 -15.36
CA ALA A 109 -14.01 -7.58 -14.90
C ALA A 109 -14.76 -8.24 -16.05
N SER A 110 -15.04 -7.52 -17.15
CA SER A 110 -15.65 -8.12 -18.35
C SER A 110 -14.75 -9.13 -19.07
N MET A 111 -13.44 -9.09 -18.81
CA MET A 111 -12.46 -10.04 -19.34
C MET A 111 -12.18 -11.22 -18.39
N GLY A 112 -12.99 -11.38 -17.34
CA GLY A 112 -12.94 -12.51 -16.40
C GLY A 112 -12.27 -12.21 -15.06
N GLU A 113 -11.74 -11.00 -14.84
CA GLU A 113 -11.12 -10.61 -13.56
C GLU A 113 -12.18 -10.11 -12.58
N THR A 114 -13.02 -11.02 -12.06
CA THR A 114 -14.21 -10.70 -11.26
C THR A 114 -13.93 -9.86 -10.01
N TRP A 115 -12.77 -10.05 -9.38
CA TRP A 115 -12.31 -9.26 -8.22
C TRP A 115 -12.24 -7.75 -8.51
N ALA A 116 -12.02 -7.35 -9.76
CA ALA A 116 -11.96 -5.95 -10.14
C ALA A 116 -13.31 -5.25 -9.92
N LYS A 117 -14.43 -5.96 -10.14
CA LYS A 117 -15.78 -5.46 -9.87
C LYS A 117 -16.02 -5.24 -8.38
N GLU A 118 -15.57 -6.18 -7.55
CA GLU A 118 -15.66 -6.08 -6.08
C GLU A 118 -14.85 -4.89 -5.57
N GLU A 119 -13.66 -4.65 -6.11
CA GLU A 119 -12.82 -3.52 -5.73
C GLU A 119 -13.48 -2.18 -6.08
N ILE A 120 -14.09 -2.05 -7.26
CA ILE A 120 -14.84 -0.85 -7.64
C ILE A 120 -16.04 -0.64 -6.72
N GLN A 121 -16.78 -1.69 -6.38
CA GLN A 121 -17.95 -1.58 -5.49
C GLN A 121 -17.54 -1.13 -4.10
N ALA A 122 -16.48 -1.72 -3.54
CA ALA A 122 -15.91 -1.33 -2.27
C ALA A 122 -15.46 0.15 -2.30
N TYR A 123 -14.77 0.56 -3.37
CA TYR A 123 -14.36 1.94 -3.56
C TYR A 123 -15.55 2.91 -3.68
N ARG A 124 -16.56 2.60 -4.50
CA ARG A 124 -17.76 3.45 -4.70
C ARG A 124 -18.60 3.60 -3.44
N GLY A 125 -18.80 2.51 -2.70
CA GLY A 125 -19.54 2.53 -1.44
C GLY A 125 -18.89 3.48 -0.42
N TRP A 126 -17.57 3.58 -0.46
CA TRP A 126 -16.79 4.33 0.51
C TRP A 126 -16.38 5.74 0.05
N SER A 127 -16.24 5.96 -1.26
CA SER A 127 -15.96 7.27 -1.88
C SER A 127 -17.19 8.21 -1.95
N ARG A 128 -18.33 7.82 -1.35
CA ARG A 128 -19.47 8.72 -1.19
C ARG A 128 -19.03 9.98 -0.43
N GLY A 129 -19.27 11.15 -1.02
CA GLY A 129 -18.66 12.43 -0.62
C GLY A 129 -18.71 12.77 0.87
N LYS A 130 -19.72 12.31 1.62
CA LYS A 130 -19.81 12.48 3.08
C LYS A 130 -18.67 11.78 3.84
N VAL A 131 -18.34 10.54 3.49
CA VAL A 131 -17.27 9.77 4.15
C VAL A 131 -15.91 10.39 3.83
N MET A 132 -15.68 10.71 2.56
CA MET A 132 -14.44 11.36 2.12
C MET A 132 -14.23 12.73 2.79
N LYS A 133 -15.27 13.57 2.85
CA LYS A 133 -15.21 14.89 3.50
C LYS A 133 -14.93 14.75 5.01
N ARG A 134 -15.61 13.82 5.68
CA ARG A 134 -15.38 13.53 7.11
C ARG A 134 -13.96 13.05 7.34
N LEU A 135 -13.46 12.12 6.53
CA LEU A 135 -12.12 11.58 6.69
C LEU A 135 -11.03 12.64 6.44
N ARG A 136 -11.18 13.48 5.41
CA ARG A 136 -10.27 14.63 5.20
C ARG A 136 -10.24 15.55 6.41
N LYS A 137 -11.40 15.95 6.92
CA LYS A 137 -11.48 16.79 8.12
C LYS A 137 -10.72 16.16 9.29
N ARG A 138 -10.92 14.85 9.53
CA ARG A 138 -10.23 14.15 10.62
C ARG A 138 -8.71 14.06 10.43
N ILE A 139 -8.21 13.92 9.20
CA ILE A 139 -6.76 14.03 8.93
C ILE A 139 -6.25 15.40 9.35
N THR A 140 -6.92 16.48 8.91
CA THR A 140 -6.57 17.85 9.29
C THR A 140 -6.57 18.03 10.81
N ASP A 141 -7.63 17.59 11.49
CA ASP A 141 -7.74 17.69 12.95
C ASP A 141 -6.57 16.99 13.67
N VAL A 142 -6.24 15.75 13.27
CA VAL A 142 -5.14 14.97 13.89
C VAL A 142 -3.78 15.61 13.60
N VAL A 143 -3.54 16.06 12.37
CA VAL A 143 -2.27 16.70 12.00
C VAL A 143 -2.10 18.02 12.73
N ALA A 144 -3.15 18.83 12.81
CA ALA A 144 -3.15 20.11 13.52
C ALA A 144 -2.93 19.93 15.04
N ASP A 145 -3.57 18.93 15.67
CA ASP A 145 -3.37 18.64 17.10
C ASP A 145 -1.91 18.28 17.42
N TYR A 146 -1.29 17.41 16.63
CA TYR A 146 0.12 17.05 16.81
C TYR A 146 1.05 18.24 16.55
N ALA A 147 0.79 19.02 15.49
CA ALA A 147 1.57 20.21 15.18
C ALA A 147 1.48 21.27 16.30
N GLY A 148 0.30 21.47 16.88
CA GLY A 148 0.09 22.38 18.03
C GLY A 148 0.85 21.96 19.29
N ARG A 149 1.17 20.67 19.43
CA ARG A 149 2.01 20.11 20.51
C ARG A 149 3.50 20.09 20.16
N GLY A 150 3.90 20.56 18.98
CA GLY A 150 5.27 20.46 18.49
C GLY A 150 5.73 19.03 18.20
N LEU A 151 4.80 18.09 18.00
CA LEU A 151 5.10 16.68 17.77
C LEU A 151 4.98 16.32 16.29
N PRO A 152 5.94 15.58 15.71
CA PRO A 152 5.76 15.01 14.38
C PRO A 152 4.75 13.87 14.44
N VAL A 153 3.70 13.93 13.61
CA VAL A 153 2.80 12.79 13.41
C VAL A 153 3.25 11.99 12.19
N ARG A 154 3.28 10.65 12.30
CA ARG A 154 3.58 9.75 11.16
C ARG A 154 2.28 9.35 10.48
N PHE A 155 2.32 9.08 9.17
CA PHE A 155 1.15 8.61 8.42
C PHE A 155 0.49 7.39 9.07
N GLN A 156 1.28 6.40 9.51
CA GLN A 156 0.76 5.20 10.16
C GLN A 156 0.02 5.50 11.46
N THR A 157 0.46 6.52 12.21
CA THR A 157 -0.23 6.98 13.41
C THR A 157 -1.60 7.55 13.05
N VAL A 158 -1.67 8.41 12.04
CA VAL A 158 -2.95 8.95 11.54
C VAL A 158 -3.88 7.82 11.12
N VAL A 159 -3.42 6.88 10.30
CA VAL A 159 -4.26 5.74 9.86
C VAL A 159 -4.77 4.91 11.05
N ARG A 160 -3.92 4.61 12.03
CA ARG A 160 -4.31 3.83 13.21
C ARG A 160 -5.34 4.52 14.08
N LEU A 161 -5.27 5.85 14.20
CA LEU A 161 -6.26 6.64 14.95
C LEU A 161 -7.60 6.69 14.19
N LEU A 162 -7.54 6.88 12.87
CA LEU A 162 -8.76 7.05 12.07
C LEU A 162 -9.47 5.73 11.78
N ALA A 163 -8.77 4.61 11.59
CA ALA A 163 -9.41 3.37 11.14
C ALA A 163 -10.57 2.88 12.04
N PRO A 164 -10.44 2.88 13.39
CA PRO A 164 -11.55 2.56 14.29
C PRO A 164 -12.75 3.52 14.16
N GLU A 165 -12.51 4.82 13.96
CA GLU A 165 -13.59 5.83 13.79
C GLU A 165 -14.50 5.55 12.59
N PHE A 166 -14.00 4.76 11.62
CA PHE A 166 -14.71 4.38 10.40
C PHE A 166 -15.07 2.89 10.35
N GLY A 167 -14.88 2.15 11.45
CA GLY A 167 -15.17 0.72 11.53
C GLY A 167 -14.34 -0.12 10.56
N LYS A 168 -13.05 0.22 10.40
CA LYS A 168 -12.12 -0.47 9.49
C LYS A 168 -10.83 -0.83 10.20
N SER A 169 -10.15 -1.86 9.69
CA SER A 169 -8.72 -2.02 9.97
C SER A 169 -7.90 -0.93 9.27
N PRO A 170 -6.70 -0.59 9.76
CA PRO A 170 -5.80 0.35 9.07
C PRO A 170 -5.54 0.00 7.60
N SER A 171 -5.44 -1.29 7.27
CA SER A 171 -5.23 -1.76 5.90
C SER A 171 -6.44 -1.57 5.02
N GLU A 172 -7.63 -1.85 5.53
CA GLU A 172 -8.86 -1.60 4.77
C GLU A 172 -9.07 -0.10 4.56
N LEU A 173 -8.77 0.72 5.57
CA LEU A 173 -8.90 2.17 5.45
C LEU A 173 -8.02 2.72 4.32
N VAL A 174 -6.75 2.30 4.23
CA VAL A 174 -5.84 2.76 3.16
C VAL A 174 -6.25 2.20 1.80
N ARG A 175 -6.72 0.94 1.75
CA ARG A 175 -7.24 0.34 0.51
C ARG A 175 -8.46 1.12 -0.03
N LEU A 176 -9.35 1.54 0.86
CA LEU A 176 -10.56 2.28 0.48
C LEU A 176 -10.28 3.78 0.24
N ALA A 177 -9.32 4.40 0.95
CA ALA A 177 -8.75 5.74 0.66
C ALA A 177 -7.29 5.66 0.20
N PRO A 178 -7.02 5.32 -1.06
CA PRO A 178 -5.67 5.42 -1.59
C PRO A 178 -5.17 6.88 -1.63
N TRP A 179 -6.10 7.83 -1.67
CA TRP A 179 -5.80 9.27 -1.58
C TRP A 179 -5.38 9.73 -0.17
N LEU A 180 -5.53 8.90 0.87
CA LEU A 180 -5.25 9.26 2.27
C LEU A 180 -3.81 9.73 2.47
N GLY A 181 -2.85 9.03 1.83
CA GLY A 181 -1.43 9.36 1.95
C GLY A 181 -1.09 10.73 1.35
N SER A 182 -1.72 11.07 0.22
CA SER A 182 -1.55 12.40 -0.40
C SER A 182 -2.21 13.50 0.43
N ALA A 183 -3.41 13.26 0.93
CA ALA A 183 -4.08 14.21 1.84
C ALA A 183 -3.22 14.47 3.08
N TYR A 184 -2.76 13.42 3.76
CA TYR A 184 -1.85 13.53 4.89
C TYR A 184 -0.60 14.36 4.57
N ARG A 185 0.09 14.11 3.44
CA ARG A 185 1.29 14.88 3.08
C ARG A 185 0.98 16.35 2.85
N ASN A 186 -0.17 16.67 2.27
CA ASN A 186 -0.60 18.05 2.07
C ASN A 186 -0.87 18.74 3.41
N GLU A 187 -1.54 18.07 4.35
CA GLU A 187 -1.79 18.62 5.69
C GLU A 187 -0.48 18.81 6.46
N VAL A 188 0.44 17.84 6.44
CA VAL A 188 1.76 17.99 7.10
C VAL A 188 2.54 19.16 6.50
N LYS A 189 2.46 19.38 5.17
CA LYS A 189 3.09 20.54 4.52
C LYS A 189 2.44 21.86 4.93
N ALA A 190 1.11 21.88 5.08
CA ALA A 190 0.35 23.06 5.44
C ALA A 190 0.55 23.46 6.92
N HIS A 191 0.67 22.48 7.81
CA HIS A 191 0.82 22.70 9.25
C HIS A 191 2.27 22.70 9.74
N GLY A 192 3.21 22.22 8.91
CA GLY A 192 4.66 22.20 9.17
C GLY A 192 5.06 21.41 10.43
N PRO A 193 6.36 21.17 10.67
CA PRO A 193 6.82 21.14 12.05
C PRO A 193 6.61 22.55 12.58
N GLY A 194 5.69 22.72 13.55
CA GLY A 194 5.55 23.99 14.27
C GLY A 194 6.94 24.49 14.70
N PRO A 195 7.17 25.82 14.74
CA PRO A 195 8.49 26.36 15.06
C PRO A 195 9.01 25.68 16.32
N SER A 196 10.18 25.06 16.21
CA SER A 196 10.92 24.50 17.34
C SER A 196 11.29 25.65 18.27
N ARG A 197 10.32 26.09 19.09
CA ARG A 197 10.58 26.87 20.29
C ARG A 197 11.07 25.86 21.31
N ILE A 198 12.32 25.45 21.15
CA ILE A 198 13.11 25.04 22.31
C ILE A 198 13.02 26.22 23.28
N PRO A 199 12.41 26.08 24.47
CA PRO A 199 12.45 27.16 25.44
C PRO A 199 13.93 27.42 25.73
N LYS A 200 14.39 28.63 25.43
CA LYS A 200 15.72 29.08 25.85
C LYS A 200 15.75 28.88 27.37
N ARG A 201 16.60 27.97 27.85
CA ARG A 201 16.89 27.88 29.29
C ARG A 201 17.22 29.29 29.78
N PRO A 202 16.63 29.77 30.88
CA PRO A 202 17.06 31.01 31.48
C PRO A 202 18.56 30.87 31.79
N ARG A 203 19.35 31.87 31.39
CA ARG A 203 20.74 31.96 31.84
C ARG A 203 20.67 32.14 33.36
N ALA A 204 21.23 31.19 34.09
CA ALA A 204 21.50 31.40 35.50
C ALA A 204 22.50 32.55 35.62
N ASN A 205 22.15 33.54 36.44
CA ASN A 205 23.09 34.56 36.91
C ASN A 205 24.07 33.95 37.89
#